data_AF-A0A7M4D4U4-F1
#
_entry.id   AF-A0A7M4D4U4-F1
#
_cell.length_a   1.000
_cell.length_b   1.000
_cell.length_c   1.000
_cell.angle_alpha   90.00
_cell.angle_beta   90.00
_cell.angle_gamma   90.00
#
_symmetry.space_group_name_H-M   'P 1'
#
loop_
_entity.id
_entity.type
_entity.pdbx_description
1 polymer ?
#
loop_
_entity_poly.entity_id
_entity_poly.type
_entity_poly.pdbx_seq_one_letter_code
_entity_poly.pdbx_strand_id
1 'polypeptide(L)'
;MQQLSILKNSILICMCLLLSACPGTYVEENVISTFTEKYPFNYIGLIGGNSDTANVEVYFTESDGKEKNKLVRKWVNLPCIIGGHFTNVTFDSLEIQSQNSLGKESSFPSGRKARADYLEGGSHFLRIINHSTSPIEYFIAGNHKMITYDLNKKFSRGTSSSAPPVTTTFSLLPEVLYKNAPIKYLLFPEKKPLSDMYYLDYSITDDCYVYNNRVDTLYFSENRIGDLTVAEAWSIEDVMKLYRAEYHQSIDTVLQIKFSAKWENYPRLSLLGEKYEGGYIWQYEAKPQYYGKILAGDSVQTSDKIPFINHVCYSFYCDK
;
A
#
# COMPACT_ATOMS: atom_id res chain seq x y z
N MET A 1 26.88 -13.87 -64.23
CA MET A 1 27.49 -13.72 -62.88
C MET A 1 27.24 -12.35 -62.25
N GLN A 2 27.33 -11.24 -62.99
CA GLN A 2 27.18 -9.87 -62.46
C GLN A 2 25.77 -9.55 -61.89
N GLN A 3 24.68 -10.06 -62.49
CA GLN A 3 23.32 -9.83 -61.96
C GLN A 3 23.03 -10.58 -60.65
N LEU A 4 23.67 -11.72 -60.42
CA LEU A 4 23.48 -12.51 -59.19
C LEU A 4 24.18 -11.87 -57.98
N SER A 5 25.29 -11.14 -58.20
CA SER A 5 25.96 -10.39 -57.13
C SER A 5 25.23 -9.10 -56.77
N ILE A 6 24.62 -8.43 -57.75
CA ILE A 6 23.77 -7.25 -57.51
C ILE A 6 22.55 -7.64 -56.67
N LEU A 7 21.85 -8.73 -57.02
CA LEU A 7 20.68 -9.20 -56.27
C LEU A 7 21.03 -9.60 -54.83
N LYS A 8 22.16 -10.28 -54.61
CA LYS A 8 22.64 -10.64 -53.26
C LYS A 8 22.99 -9.39 -52.43
N ASN A 9 23.64 -8.40 -53.03
CA ASN A 9 23.95 -7.14 -52.34
C ASN A 9 22.69 -6.33 -52.04
N SER A 10 21.71 -6.30 -52.94
CA SER A 10 20.43 -5.62 -52.71
C SER A 10 19.62 -6.29 -51.58
N ILE A 11 19.60 -7.63 -51.51
CA ILE A 11 18.93 -8.36 -50.42
C ILE A 11 19.64 -8.11 -49.08
N LEU A 12 20.97 -8.09 -49.06
CA LEU A 12 21.75 -7.82 -47.85
C LEU A 12 21.52 -6.38 -47.35
N ILE A 13 21.50 -5.39 -48.26
CA ILE A 13 21.20 -4.00 -47.91
C ILE A 13 19.76 -3.86 -47.39
N CYS A 14 18.77 -4.50 -48.05
CA CYS A 14 17.39 -4.53 -47.55
C CYS A 14 17.28 -5.19 -46.18
N MET A 15 18.00 -6.30 -45.91
CA MET A 15 18.00 -6.90 -44.58
C MET A 15 18.69 -6.01 -43.54
N CYS A 16 19.78 -5.33 -43.87
CA CYS A 16 20.41 -4.36 -42.96
C CYS A 16 19.51 -3.15 -42.65
N LEU A 17 18.75 -2.67 -43.64
CA LEU A 17 17.77 -1.58 -43.47
C LEU A 17 16.52 -2.03 -42.69
N LEU A 18 16.08 -3.29 -42.84
CA LEU A 18 14.97 -3.86 -42.08
C LEU A 18 15.36 -4.15 -40.63
N LEU A 19 16.62 -4.51 -40.37
CA LEU A 19 17.16 -4.71 -39.01
C LEU A 19 17.38 -3.38 -38.26
N SER A 20 17.64 -2.27 -38.96
CA SER A 20 17.73 -0.93 -38.35
C SER A 20 16.39 -0.20 -38.23
N ALA A 21 15.32 -0.72 -38.85
CA ALA A 21 13.98 -0.16 -38.84
C ALA A 21 13.07 -0.68 -37.71
N CYS A 22 13.65 -1.27 -36.65
CA CYS A 22 12.92 -1.52 -35.40
C CYS A 22 13.48 -0.57 -34.34
N PRO A 23 13.10 0.72 -34.34
CA PRO A 23 13.66 1.65 -33.39
C PRO A 23 12.84 1.45 -32.12
N GLY A 24 13.38 0.63 -31.22
CA GLY A 24 12.75 0.31 -29.95
C GLY A 24 12.43 1.59 -29.18
N THR A 25 11.26 1.64 -28.57
CA THR A 25 10.94 2.70 -27.62
C THR A 25 11.77 2.42 -26.36
N TYR A 26 12.65 3.35 -26.00
CA TYR A 26 13.38 3.27 -24.74
C TYR A 26 12.58 4.02 -23.67
N VAL A 27 12.42 3.42 -22.50
CA VAL A 27 11.74 4.02 -21.34
C VAL A 27 12.60 3.77 -20.12
N GLU A 28 13.02 4.84 -19.44
CA GLU A 28 13.81 4.79 -18.21
C GLU A 28 13.13 5.61 -17.12
N GLU A 29 13.20 5.13 -15.88
CA GLU A 29 12.75 5.84 -14.69
C GLU A 29 13.97 6.44 -13.98
N ASN A 30 14.00 7.76 -13.88
CA ASN A 30 15.09 8.51 -13.26
C ASN A 30 14.65 9.16 -11.96
N VAL A 31 15.53 9.14 -10.95
CA VAL A 31 15.36 9.90 -9.71
C VAL A 31 15.85 11.32 -9.94
N ILE A 32 14.94 12.29 -9.87
CA ILE A 32 15.25 13.70 -10.13
C ILE A 32 15.47 14.50 -8.83
N SER A 33 14.88 14.07 -7.72
CA SER A 33 15.10 14.67 -6.41
C SER A 33 14.67 13.72 -5.29
N THR A 34 15.04 14.06 -4.06
CA THR A 34 14.62 13.33 -2.86
C THR A 34 14.05 14.33 -1.86
N PHE A 35 12.98 13.96 -1.17
CA PHE A 35 12.35 14.77 -0.13
C PHE A 35 11.79 13.90 0.98
N THR A 36 11.41 14.51 2.11
CA THR A 36 10.96 13.81 3.31
C THR A 36 9.60 14.31 3.74
N GLU A 37 8.70 13.40 4.10
CA GLU A 37 7.37 13.73 4.61
C GLU A 37 7.02 12.90 5.85
N LYS A 38 6.18 13.47 6.71
CA LYS A 38 5.68 12.79 7.90
C LYS A 38 4.54 11.84 7.53
N TYR A 39 4.73 10.56 7.83
CA TYR A 39 3.72 9.52 7.66
C TYR A 39 3.38 8.87 9.01
N PRO A 40 2.10 8.58 9.28
CA PRO A 40 1.73 7.87 10.49
C PRO A 40 2.19 6.40 10.43
N PHE A 41 2.55 5.81 11.56
CA PHE A 41 2.65 4.36 11.71
C PHE A 41 1.26 3.76 11.86
N ASN A 42 1.10 2.51 11.40
CA ASN A 42 -0.12 1.74 11.65
C ASN A 42 -0.32 1.51 13.15
N TYR A 43 -1.57 1.20 13.51
CA TYR A 43 -1.87 0.75 14.86
C TYR A 43 -1.60 -0.75 14.95
N ILE A 44 -0.90 -1.17 16.01
CA ILE A 44 -0.61 -2.57 16.25
C ILE A 44 -1.24 -2.94 17.60
N GLY A 45 -2.27 -3.76 17.56
CA GLY A 45 -2.89 -4.31 18.76
C GLY A 45 -2.14 -5.55 19.21
N LEU A 46 -1.81 -5.61 20.50
CA LEU A 46 -1.10 -6.71 21.12
C LEU A 46 -1.93 -7.29 22.26
N ILE A 47 -2.01 -8.61 22.33
CA ILE A 47 -2.68 -9.34 23.41
C ILE A 47 -1.86 -10.56 23.83
N GLY A 48 -1.83 -10.80 25.14
CA GLY A 48 -1.21 -11.99 25.72
C GLY A 48 -2.22 -13.11 25.94
N GLY A 49 -1.72 -14.27 26.36
CA GLY A 49 -2.58 -15.35 26.86
C GLY A 49 -3.29 -14.98 28.17
N ASN A 50 -4.33 -15.74 28.52
CA ASN A 50 -5.29 -15.43 29.60
C ASN A 50 -4.72 -15.36 31.04
N SER A 51 -3.43 -15.59 31.30
CA SER A 51 -2.93 -15.84 32.66
C SER A 51 -1.65 -15.13 33.10
N ASP A 52 -0.98 -14.33 32.27
CA ASP A 52 0.22 -13.58 32.66
C ASP A 52 0.07 -12.09 32.34
N THR A 53 0.56 -11.21 33.23
CA THR A 53 0.90 -9.83 32.88
C THR A 53 2.07 -9.86 31.89
N ALA A 54 1.75 -10.12 30.63
CA ALA A 54 2.71 -10.17 29.55
C ALA A 54 3.29 -8.77 29.34
N ASN A 55 4.61 -8.68 29.40
CA ASN A 55 5.35 -7.46 29.17
C ASN A 55 6.15 -7.62 27.89
N VAL A 56 6.05 -6.61 27.03
CA VAL A 56 6.84 -6.57 25.81
C VAL A 56 7.68 -5.32 25.75
N GLU A 57 8.81 -5.48 25.09
CA GLU A 57 9.71 -4.40 24.79
C GLU A 57 9.56 -4.04 23.32
N VAL A 58 9.31 -2.77 23.06
CA VAL A 58 9.04 -2.25 21.73
C VAL A 58 10.11 -1.23 21.39
N TYR A 59 10.75 -1.43 20.23
CA TYR A 59 11.62 -0.48 19.59
C TYR A 59 10.92 0.06 18.36
N PHE A 60 10.87 1.37 18.19
CA PHE A 60 10.27 1.98 17.00
C PHE A 60 10.90 3.32 16.68
N THR A 61 10.83 3.70 15.42
CA THR A 61 11.29 5.01 14.96
C THR A 61 10.17 6.02 15.00
N GLU A 62 10.38 7.17 15.65
CA GLU A 62 9.45 8.31 15.56
C GLU A 62 10.15 9.58 15.04
N SER A 63 9.37 10.46 14.44
CA SER A 63 9.81 11.79 14.01
C SER A 63 10.22 12.61 15.24
N ASP A 64 11.35 13.31 15.16
CA ASP A 64 11.79 14.24 16.20
C ASP A 64 11.04 15.59 16.17
N GLY A 65 10.05 15.73 15.30
CA GLY A 65 9.33 16.97 15.05
C GLY A 65 9.92 17.81 13.91
N LYS A 66 11.16 17.56 13.50
CA LYS A 66 11.85 18.16 12.35
C LYS A 66 11.93 17.13 11.21
N GLU A 67 13.02 17.13 10.45
CA GLU A 67 13.28 16.23 9.31
C GLU A 67 14.02 14.94 9.71
N LYS A 68 14.23 14.68 11.00
CA LYS A 68 14.98 13.50 11.46
C LYS A 68 14.07 12.50 12.18
N ASN A 69 14.56 11.27 12.19
CA ASN A 69 13.98 10.17 12.92
C ASN A 69 14.82 9.86 14.14
N LYS A 70 14.18 9.42 15.22
CA LYS A 70 14.85 8.94 16.43
C LYS A 70 14.31 7.57 16.82
N LEU A 71 15.20 6.73 17.32
CA LEU A 71 14.85 5.44 17.89
C LEU A 71 14.28 5.61 19.29
N VAL A 72 13.13 5.00 19.55
CA VAL A 72 12.46 4.96 20.84
C VAL A 72 12.38 3.52 21.32
N ARG A 73 12.58 3.35 22.62
CA ARG A 73 12.46 2.07 23.34
C ARG A 73 11.41 2.22 24.43
N LYS A 74 10.46 1.29 24.51
CA LYS A 74 9.38 1.33 25.50
C LYS A 74 9.02 -0.06 26.00
N TRP A 75 8.79 -0.18 27.31
CA TRP A 75 8.14 -1.34 27.92
C TRP A 75 6.63 -1.11 27.97
N VAL A 76 5.85 -2.08 27.53
CA VAL A 76 4.39 -2.02 27.55
C VAL A 76 3.80 -3.33 28.09
N ASN A 77 2.70 -3.18 28.83
CA ASN A 77 1.94 -4.30 29.39
C ASN A 77 0.78 -4.62 28.45
N LEU A 78 0.46 -5.90 28.29
CA LEU A 78 -0.64 -6.34 27.44
C LEU A 78 -1.97 -6.42 28.22
N PRO A 79 -3.13 -6.24 27.56
CA PRO A 79 -3.30 -5.88 26.15
C PRO A 79 -3.03 -4.38 25.89
N CYS A 80 -2.42 -4.05 24.75
CA CYS A 80 -2.14 -2.65 24.40
C CYS A 80 -2.14 -2.38 22.89
N ILE A 81 -2.36 -1.12 22.51
CA ILE A 81 -2.11 -0.64 21.14
C ILE A 81 -0.82 0.18 21.14
N ILE A 82 0.09 -0.15 20.23
CA ILE A 82 1.27 0.63 19.91
C ILE A 82 1.19 1.18 18.48
N GLY A 83 2.20 1.95 18.06
CA GLY A 83 2.20 2.60 16.76
C GLY A 83 1.46 3.95 16.78
N GLY A 84 0.90 4.36 15.66
CA GLY A 84 0.13 5.61 15.55
C GLY A 84 0.91 6.93 15.61
N HIS A 85 2.20 6.89 15.96
CA HIS A 85 3.11 8.03 15.92
C HIS A 85 3.49 8.36 14.47
N PHE A 86 4.11 9.51 14.24
CA PHE A 86 4.62 9.89 12.93
C PHE A 86 6.09 9.52 12.80
N THR A 87 6.51 9.21 11.58
CA THR A 87 7.91 9.02 11.17
C THR A 87 8.17 9.83 9.91
N ASN A 88 9.42 10.24 9.71
CA ASN A 88 9.84 10.93 8.51
C ASN A 88 10.23 9.91 7.44
N VAL A 89 9.43 9.78 6.38
CA VAL A 89 9.68 8.87 5.26
C VAL A 89 10.32 9.65 4.12
N THR A 90 11.41 9.09 3.60
CA THR A 90 12.13 9.63 2.44
C THR A 90 11.50 9.12 1.15
N PHE A 91 11.27 10.03 0.20
CA PHE A 91 10.73 9.77 -1.11
C PHE A 91 11.69 10.23 -2.20
N ASP A 92 11.81 9.43 -3.25
CA ASP A 92 12.39 9.83 -4.52
C ASP A 92 11.31 10.38 -5.42
N SER A 93 11.49 11.60 -5.93
CA SER A 93 10.73 12.11 -7.06
C SER A 93 11.25 11.46 -8.32
N LEU A 94 10.34 10.95 -9.13
CA LEU A 94 10.62 10.16 -10.31
C LEU A 94 10.18 10.91 -11.58
N GLU A 95 10.97 10.76 -12.63
CA GLU A 95 10.66 11.19 -14.00
C GLU A 95 10.79 9.99 -14.92
N ILE A 96 9.82 9.79 -15.83
CA ILE A 96 9.98 8.87 -16.94
C ILE A 96 10.59 9.64 -18.09
N GLN A 97 11.71 9.14 -18.60
CA GLN A 97 12.28 9.55 -19.87
C GLN A 97 11.97 8.49 -20.90
N SER A 98 11.42 8.92 -22.03
CA SER A 98 11.14 8.04 -23.15
C SER A 98 11.69 8.61 -24.44
N GLN A 99 12.30 7.74 -25.25
CA GLN A 99 12.71 8.06 -26.60
C GLN A 99 11.88 7.23 -27.56
N ASN A 100 11.16 7.92 -28.45
CA ASN A 100 10.39 7.23 -29.47
C ASN A 100 11.29 6.74 -30.61
N SER A 101 10.67 6.00 -31.53
CA SER A 101 11.36 5.38 -32.64
C SER A 101 11.98 6.36 -33.66
N LEU A 102 11.64 7.65 -33.55
CA LEU A 102 12.16 8.75 -34.37
C LEU A 102 13.25 9.54 -33.64
N GLY A 103 13.74 9.04 -32.51
CA GLY A 103 14.75 9.70 -31.68
C GLY A 103 14.22 10.89 -30.87
N LYS A 104 12.91 11.13 -30.87
CA LYS A 104 12.31 12.21 -30.09
C LYS A 104 12.25 11.81 -28.63
N GLU A 105 13.00 12.54 -27.81
CA GLU A 105 12.99 12.43 -26.36
C GLU A 105 11.79 13.18 -25.78
N SER A 106 11.21 12.60 -24.75
CA SER A 106 10.20 13.25 -23.91
C SER A 106 10.41 12.82 -22.48
N SER A 107 10.31 13.78 -21.57
CA SER A 107 10.33 13.52 -20.14
C SER A 107 9.02 13.98 -19.52
N PHE A 108 8.50 13.20 -18.58
CA PHE A 108 7.32 13.59 -17.82
C PHE A 108 7.42 13.10 -16.38
N PRO A 109 6.97 13.91 -15.40
CA PRO A 109 6.91 13.48 -14.00
C PRO A 109 6.10 12.20 -13.88
N SER A 110 6.71 11.18 -13.30
CA SER A 110 6.09 9.88 -13.10
C SER A 110 5.53 9.79 -11.67
N GLY A 111 6.17 10.40 -10.69
CA GLY A 111 5.58 10.63 -9.37
C GLY A 111 6.60 10.56 -8.27
N ARG A 112 6.29 9.83 -7.21
CA ARG A 112 7.20 9.63 -6.07
C ARG A 112 7.24 8.17 -5.64
N LYS A 113 8.37 7.76 -5.09
CA LYS A 113 8.59 6.43 -4.53
C LYS A 113 9.23 6.50 -3.16
N ALA A 114 8.59 5.89 -2.18
CA ALA A 114 9.18 5.83 -0.85
C ALA A 114 10.34 4.86 -0.77
N ARG A 115 11.35 5.27 -0.02
CA ARG A 115 12.46 4.41 0.39
C ARG A 115 12.05 3.66 1.65
N ALA A 116 11.75 2.38 1.50
CA ALA A 116 11.57 1.49 2.63
C ALA A 116 12.90 1.39 3.40
N ASP A 117 12.85 1.65 4.71
CA ASP A 117 14.03 1.63 5.57
C ASP A 117 13.68 0.99 6.92
N TYR A 118 14.05 -0.29 7.02
CA TYR A 118 13.75 -1.15 8.16
C TYR A 118 14.93 -1.28 9.14
N LEU A 119 15.95 -0.42 9.04
CA LEU A 119 17.07 -0.41 10.00
C LEU A 119 16.72 0.45 11.22
N GLU A 120 17.42 0.25 12.35
CA GLU A 120 17.21 1.08 13.54
C GLU A 120 17.38 2.58 13.22
N GLY A 121 16.36 3.40 13.53
CA GLY A 121 16.30 4.83 13.15
C GLY A 121 15.79 5.09 11.73
N GLY A 122 15.65 4.04 10.92
CA GLY A 122 14.99 4.04 9.63
C GLY A 122 13.48 4.26 9.75
N SER A 123 12.90 4.85 8.71
CA SER A 123 11.54 5.37 8.75
C SER A 123 10.47 4.29 8.99
N HIS A 124 10.73 3.05 8.59
CA HIS A 124 9.79 1.94 8.70
C HIS A 124 10.11 1.01 9.88
N PHE A 125 11.12 1.30 10.70
CA PHE A 125 11.55 0.37 11.73
C PHE A 125 10.60 0.30 12.92
N LEU A 126 10.13 -0.92 13.21
CA LEU A 126 9.52 -1.29 14.47
C LEU A 126 9.84 -2.76 14.78
N ARG A 127 10.24 -3.05 16.02
CA ARG A 127 10.53 -4.38 16.55
C ARG A 127 9.83 -4.57 17.90
N ILE A 128 9.22 -5.73 18.08
CA ILE A 128 8.53 -6.14 19.32
C ILE A 128 9.22 -7.39 19.83
N ILE A 129 9.63 -7.38 21.09
CA ILE A 129 10.27 -8.51 21.78
C ILE A 129 9.33 -8.99 22.88
N ASN A 130 8.99 -10.27 22.84
CA ASN A 130 8.13 -10.90 23.84
C ASN A 130 8.98 -11.44 25.00
N HIS A 131 8.92 -10.77 26.15
CA HIS A 131 9.61 -11.19 27.38
C HIS A 131 8.75 -12.10 28.27
N SER A 132 7.55 -12.48 27.80
CA SER A 132 6.62 -13.31 28.54
C SER A 132 6.94 -14.80 28.40
N THR A 133 6.39 -15.61 29.30
CA THR A 133 6.54 -17.09 29.29
C THR A 133 5.66 -17.78 28.24
N SER A 134 4.69 -17.04 27.68
CA SER A 134 3.70 -17.53 26.72
C SER A 134 3.75 -16.74 25.41
N PRO A 135 3.32 -17.33 24.28
CA PRO A 135 3.16 -16.60 23.04
C PRO A 135 2.18 -15.43 23.21
N ILE A 136 2.44 -14.35 22.46
CA ILE A 136 1.53 -13.22 22.32
C ILE A 136 1.07 -13.13 20.87
N GLU A 137 -0.02 -12.42 20.65
CA GLU A 137 -0.60 -12.21 19.32
C GLU A 137 -0.59 -10.73 18.97
N TYR A 138 -0.44 -10.45 17.68
CA TYR A 138 -0.54 -9.10 17.15
C TYR A 138 -1.47 -9.02 15.94
N PHE A 139 -2.11 -7.88 15.77
CA PHE A 139 -2.75 -7.48 14.52
C PHE A 139 -2.24 -6.10 14.08
N ILE A 140 -2.33 -5.81 12.77
CA ILE A 140 -1.98 -4.52 12.17
C ILE A 140 -3.25 -3.90 11.58
N ALA A 141 -3.63 -2.73 12.10
CA ALA A 141 -4.70 -1.90 11.57
C ALA A 141 -4.12 -0.65 10.91
N GLY A 142 -4.57 -0.35 9.69
CA GLY A 142 -4.16 0.85 8.94
C GLY A 142 -4.40 2.12 9.76
N ASN A 143 -3.48 3.10 9.66
CA ASN A 143 -3.66 4.41 10.29
C ASN A 143 -3.70 5.57 9.28
N HIS A 144 -3.93 5.26 8.01
CA HIS A 144 -4.07 6.29 6.99
C HIS A 144 -5.23 7.25 7.33
N LYS A 145 -5.06 8.53 7.01
CA LYS A 145 -6.15 9.50 7.06
C LYS A 145 -6.93 9.38 5.75
N MET A 146 -8.24 9.23 5.80
CA MET A 146 -9.06 9.32 4.58
C MET A 146 -8.96 10.74 4.02
N ILE A 147 -8.35 10.89 2.84
CA ILE A 147 -8.17 12.17 2.14
C ILE A 147 -9.12 12.23 0.96
N THR A 148 -10.04 13.19 0.97
CA THR A 148 -10.95 13.45 -0.15
C THR A 148 -10.22 14.23 -1.26
N TYR A 149 -10.44 13.82 -2.50
CA TYR A 149 -9.96 14.50 -3.69
C TYR A 149 -11.13 14.94 -4.55
N ASP A 150 -10.94 16.06 -5.24
CA ASP A 150 -11.81 16.50 -6.33
C ASP A 150 -11.44 15.75 -7.61
N LEU A 151 -12.26 14.77 -8.00
CA LEU A 151 -12.04 14.00 -9.23
C LEU A 151 -12.11 14.86 -10.49
N ASN A 152 -12.79 16.01 -10.52
CA ASN A 152 -12.82 16.88 -11.70
C ASN A 152 -11.44 17.53 -11.94
N LYS A 153 -10.67 17.71 -10.87
CA LYS A 153 -9.28 18.16 -10.95
C LYS A 153 -8.32 17.01 -11.29
N LYS A 154 -8.61 15.78 -10.85
CA LYS A 154 -7.76 14.61 -11.09
C LYS A 154 -7.99 13.89 -12.43
N PHE A 155 -9.22 13.91 -12.94
CA PHE A 155 -9.62 13.19 -14.15
C PHE A 155 -10.31 14.16 -15.11
N SER A 156 -9.56 14.66 -16.10
CA SER A 156 -10.06 15.55 -17.16
C SER A 156 -10.94 14.85 -18.20
N ARG A 157 -11.18 13.54 -18.05
CA ARG A 157 -12.00 12.72 -18.98
C ARG A 157 -13.20 12.11 -18.25
N GLY A 158 -14.33 12.79 -18.37
CA GLY A 158 -15.70 12.26 -18.33
C GLY A 158 -16.04 11.29 -17.19
N THR A 159 -16.49 11.80 -16.07
CA THR A 159 -17.36 11.02 -15.16
C THR A 159 -18.76 10.94 -15.77
N SER A 160 -19.39 9.76 -15.74
CA SER A 160 -20.79 9.61 -16.14
C SER A 160 -21.70 10.36 -15.16
N SER A 161 -22.85 10.83 -15.64
CA SER A 161 -23.80 11.71 -14.93
C SER A 161 -24.46 11.12 -13.68
N SER A 162 -24.12 9.88 -13.31
CA SER A 162 -24.57 9.18 -12.09
C SER A 162 -23.48 9.06 -11.02
N ALA A 163 -22.33 9.71 -11.22
CA ALA A 163 -21.24 9.71 -10.24
C ALA A 163 -21.65 10.51 -8.97
N PRO A 164 -21.38 9.99 -7.75
CA PRO A 164 -21.53 10.75 -6.51
C PRO A 164 -20.70 12.04 -6.57
N PRO A 165 -20.99 13.03 -5.69
CA PRO A 165 -20.30 14.30 -5.70
C PRO A 165 -18.78 14.09 -5.69
N VAL A 166 -18.19 14.52 -6.81
CA VAL A 166 -16.81 14.33 -7.23
C VAL A 166 -15.77 14.86 -6.21
N THR A 167 -16.21 15.65 -5.22
CA THR A 167 -15.41 16.31 -4.18
C THR A 167 -15.14 15.48 -2.92
N THR A 168 -15.69 14.27 -2.78
CA THR A 168 -15.61 13.47 -1.53
C THR A 168 -14.92 12.12 -1.69
N THR A 169 -14.18 11.91 -2.78
CA THR A 169 -13.64 10.59 -3.14
C THR A 169 -12.22 10.40 -2.60
N PHE A 170 -11.92 9.30 -1.90
CA PHE A 170 -10.59 9.07 -1.29
C PHE A 170 -9.87 7.83 -1.83
N SER A 171 -8.55 7.80 -1.68
CA SER A 171 -7.71 6.63 -1.99
C SER A 171 -7.70 5.68 -0.80
N LEU A 172 -8.15 4.44 -0.98
CA LEU A 172 -8.26 3.46 0.10
C LEU A 172 -6.94 2.67 0.23
N LEU A 173 -5.99 3.35 0.87
CA LEU A 173 -4.56 3.13 1.05
C LEU A 173 -3.96 2.32 2.21
N PRO A 174 -3.57 1.03 2.07
CA PRO A 174 -4.45 -0.09 2.32
C PRO A 174 -5.11 -0.04 3.70
N GLU A 175 -6.40 -0.31 3.70
CA GLU A 175 -7.24 -0.35 4.89
C GLU A 175 -7.79 -1.75 5.08
N VAL A 176 -7.74 -2.25 6.32
CA VAL A 176 -8.41 -3.50 6.69
C VAL A 176 -9.83 -3.16 7.09
N LEU A 177 -10.81 -3.73 6.40
CA LEU A 177 -12.23 -3.50 6.61
C LEU A 177 -12.91 -4.76 7.14
N TYR A 178 -13.86 -4.60 8.06
CA TYR A 178 -14.82 -5.63 8.42
C TYR A 178 -16.23 -5.07 8.19
N LYS A 179 -17.03 -5.71 7.32
CA LYS A 179 -18.38 -5.21 6.95
C LYS A 179 -18.38 -3.72 6.57
N ASN A 180 -17.49 -3.35 5.65
CA ASN A 180 -17.24 -1.97 5.21
C ASN A 180 -16.85 -0.99 6.32
N ALA A 181 -16.49 -1.47 7.51
CA ALA A 181 -16.01 -0.66 8.62
C ALA A 181 -14.48 -0.75 8.70
N PRO A 182 -13.73 0.36 8.53
CA PRO A 182 -12.30 0.38 8.78
C PRO A 182 -11.99 0.02 10.24
N ILE A 183 -11.10 -0.96 10.43
CA ILE A 183 -10.73 -1.45 11.76
C ILE A 183 -10.22 -0.30 12.64
N LYS A 184 -9.52 0.69 12.07
CA LYS A 184 -9.10 1.91 12.76
C LYS A 184 -10.24 2.60 13.51
N TYR A 185 -11.39 2.74 12.86
CA TYR A 185 -12.51 3.47 13.44
C TYR A 185 -13.36 2.60 14.36
N LEU A 186 -13.27 1.27 14.26
CA LEU A 186 -13.80 0.39 15.29
C LEU A 186 -13.00 0.54 16.60
N LEU A 187 -11.67 0.65 16.52
CA LEU A 187 -10.80 0.88 17.68
C LEU A 187 -10.86 2.32 18.21
N PHE A 188 -11.05 3.29 17.32
CA PHE A 188 -11.06 4.72 17.63
C PHE A 188 -12.26 5.42 16.95
N PRO A 189 -13.51 5.20 17.43
CA PRO A 189 -14.70 5.78 16.82
C PRO A 189 -14.68 7.31 16.76
N GLU A 190 -13.97 7.97 17.67
CA GLU A 190 -13.80 9.42 17.74
C GLU A 190 -12.97 9.99 16.58
N LYS A 191 -12.18 9.15 15.90
CA LYS A 191 -11.34 9.54 14.75
C LYS A 191 -12.02 9.37 13.40
N LYS A 192 -13.25 8.84 13.39
CA LYS A 192 -13.97 8.59 12.14
C LYS A 192 -14.30 9.90 11.42
N PRO A 193 -14.48 9.87 10.09
CA PRO A 193 -14.98 11.02 9.36
C PRO A 193 -16.37 11.46 9.82
N LEU A 194 -16.65 12.75 9.71
CA LEU A 194 -17.95 13.33 10.07
C LEU A 194 -19.02 13.14 8.99
N SER A 195 -18.62 12.63 7.82
CA SER A 195 -19.50 12.39 6.67
C SER A 195 -19.14 11.06 6.02
N ASP A 196 -20.10 10.50 5.29
CA ASP A 196 -19.87 9.37 4.40
C ASP A 196 -18.69 9.64 3.47
N MET A 197 -17.94 8.57 3.18
CA MET A 197 -16.76 8.62 2.34
C MET A 197 -16.93 7.72 1.13
N TYR A 198 -16.44 8.18 -0.02
CA TYR A 198 -16.64 7.50 -1.29
C TYR A 198 -15.30 7.02 -1.84
N TYR A 199 -15.24 5.82 -2.37
CA TYR A 199 -14.03 5.34 -3.05
C TYR A 199 -14.37 4.80 -4.43
N LEU A 200 -13.46 5.03 -5.36
CA LEU A 200 -13.57 4.51 -6.72
C LEU A 200 -13.12 3.05 -6.72
N ASP A 201 -14.00 2.16 -7.12
CA ASP A 201 -13.63 0.80 -7.50
C ASP A 201 -13.39 0.76 -9.01
N TYR A 202 -12.19 0.38 -9.41
CA TYR A 202 -11.79 0.32 -10.81
C TYR A 202 -11.76 -1.14 -11.25
N SER A 203 -12.39 -1.44 -12.38
CA SER A 203 -12.14 -2.68 -13.10
C SER A 203 -11.26 -2.39 -14.29
N ILE A 204 -10.14 -3.11 -14.41
CA ILE A 204 -9.31 -3.10 -15.62
C ILE A 204 -9.91 -4.12 -16.57
N THR A 205 -10.36 -3.67 -17.73
CA THR A 205 -10.78 -4.56 -18.81
C THR A 205 -9.56 -5.08 -19.56
N ASP A 206 -9.70 -6.22 -20.24
CA ASP A 206 -8.63 -6.87 -21.02
C ASP A 206 -7.92 -5.95 -22.03
N ASP A 207 -8.56 -4.86 -22.45
CA ASP A 207 -8.00 -3.85 -23.36
C ASP A 207 -7.21 -2.72 -22.67
N CYS A 208 -6.82 -2.89 -21.40
CA CYS A 208 -6.08 -1.89 -20.60
C CYS A 208 -6.80 -0.54 -20.43
N TYR A 209 -8.10 -0.46 -20.75
CA TYR A 209 -8.91 0.71 -20.44
C TYR A 209 -9.38 0.66 -18.99
N VAL A 210 -9.08 1.74 -18.26
CA VAL A 210 -9.56 1.93 -16.88
C VAL A 210 -10.93 2.59 -16.96
N TYR A 211 -11.99 1.82 -16.72
CA TYR A 211 -13.33 2.38 -16.55
C TYR A 211 -13.67 2.53 -15.07
N ASN A 212 -14.10 3.73 -14.69
CA ASN A 212 -14.67 4.03 -13.38
C ASN A 212 -16.09 3.43 -13.31
N ASN A 213 -16.18 2.13 -13.07
CA ASN A 213 -17.47 1.44 -13.18
C ASN A 213 -18.32 1.53 -11.91
N ARG A 214 -17.72 1.83 -10.75
CA ARG A 214 -18.49 1.88 -9.50
C ARG A 214 -17.85 2.82 -8.48
N VAL A 215 -18.69 3.62 -7.83
CA VAL A 215 -18.30 4.31 -6.61
C VAL A 215 -18.98 3.61 -5.46
N ASP A 216 -18.17 3.06 -4.55
CA ASP A 216 -18.67 2.48 -3.31
C ASP A 216 -18.57 3.49 -2.17
N THR A 217 -19.43 3.31 -1.16
CA THR A 217 -19.59 4.24 -0.04
C THR A 217 -19.26 3.55 1.27
N LEU A 218 -18.45 4.18 2.09
CA LEU A 218 -18.29 3.86 3.51
C LEU A 218 -19.16 4.82 4.31
N TYR A 219 -20.14 4.25 5.01
CA TYR A 219 -21.11 5.03 5.77
C TYR A 219 -20.57 5.40 7.14
N PHE A 220 -20.72 6.68 7.51
CA PHE A 220 -20.36 7.22 8.82
C PHE A 220 -21.50 8.09 9.35
N SER A 221 -22.00 7.72 10.53
CA SER A 221 -22.93 8.55 11.31
C SER A 221 -22.58 8.43 12.78
N GLU A 222 -23.28 9.15 13.67
CA GLU A 222 -22.99 9.20 15.11
C GLU A 222 -22.71 7.83 15.72
N ASN A 223 -23.53 6.82 15.42
CA ASN A 223 -23.39 5.45 15.91
C ASN A 223 -23.13 4.43 14.80
N ARG A 224 -22.72 4.85 13.60
CA ARG A 224 -22.49 3.95 12.46
C ARG A 224 -21.08 4.08 11.90
N ILE A 225 -20.47 2.93 11.63
CA ILE A 225 -19.18 2.80 10.95
C ILE A 225 -19.32 1.65 9.96
N GLY A 226 -19.32 1.94 8.66
CA GLY A 226 -19.63 0.95 7.62
C GLY A 226 -21.04 0.39 7.80
N ASP A 227 -21.16 -0.94 7.83
CA ASP A 227 -22.44 -1.63 8.03
C ASP A 227 -22.69 -2.00 9.51
N LEU A 228 -21.86 -1.49 10.42
CA LEU A 228 -21.94 -1.76 11.85
C LEU A 228 -22.54 -0.58 12.62
N THR A 229 -23.36 -0.90 13.62
CA THR A 229 -23.72 0.04 14.68
C THR A 229 -22.69 -0.07 15.79
N VAL A 230 -22.00 1.02 16.09
CA VAL A 230 -20.88 1.10 17.02
C VAL A 230 -21.15 2.24 17.99
N ALA A 231 -21.67 1.90 19.17
CA ALA A 231 -21.93 2.87 20.24
C ALA A 231 -20.67 3.16 21.07
N GLU A 232 -19.74 2.21 21.14
CA GLU A 232 -18.50 2.30 21.90
C GLU A 232 -17.33 1.71 21.10
N ALA A 233 -16.11 2.12 21.46
CA ALA A 233 -14.89 1.58 20.86
C ALA A 233 -14.79 0.07 21.08
N TRP A 234 -14.42 -0.66 20.04
CA TRP A 234 -14.15 -2.09 20.13
C TRP A 234 -12.89 -2.35 20.94
N SER A 235 -12.90 -3.42 21.74
CA SER A 235 -11.72 -3.84 22.46
C SER A 235 -10.67 -4.45 21.52
N ILE A 236 -9.41 -4.50 21.98
CA ILE A 236 -8.32 -5.18 21.27
C ILE A 236 -8.68 -6.65 21.03
N GLU A 237 -9.34 -7.31 22.00
CA GLU A 237 -9.75 -8.71 21.89
C GLU A 237 -10.85 -8.91 20.84
N ASP A 238 -11.81 -7.98 20.71
CA ASP A 238 -12.86 -8.08 19.69
C ASP A 238 -12.29 -7.95 18.28
N VAL A 239 -11.34 -7.04 18.08
CA VAL A 239 -10.62 -6.92 16.81
C VAL A 239 -9.73 -8.15 16.58
N MET A 240 -9.00 -8.62 17.58
CA MET A 240 -8.12 -9.79 17.45
C MET A 240 -8.89 -11.04 17.02
N LYS A 241 -10.12 -11.25 17.51
CA LYS A 241 -11.00 -12.35 17.06
C LYS A 241 -11.25 -12.32 15.55
N LEU A 242 -11.43 -11.14 14.95
CA LEU A 242 -11.59 -11.02 13.49
C LEU A 242 -10.33 -11.47 12.76
N TYR A 243 -9.16 -11.01 13.19
CA TYR A 243 -7.89 -11.37 12.58
C TYR A 243 -7.54 -12.85 12.76
N ARG A 244 -7.82 -13.44 13.94
CA ARG A 244 -7.71 -14.89 14.16
C ARG A 244 -8.61 -15.65 13.19
N ALA A 245 -9.87 -15.22 13.04
CA ALA A 245 -10.82 -15.88 12.14
C ALA A 245 -10.38 -15.80 10.67
N GLU A 246 -9.91 -14.64 10.21
CA GLU A 246 -9.33 -14.48 8.86
C GLU A 246 -8.09 -15.36 8.66
N TYR A 247 -7.17 -15.36 9.63
CA TYR A 247 -5.95 -16.19 9.58
C TYR A 247 -6.27 -17.70 9.50
N HIS A 248 -7.33 -18.13 10.19
CA HIS A 248 -7.84 -19.50 10.14
C HIS A 248 -8.82 -19.75 8.98
N GLN A 249 -8.97 -18.80 8.04
CA GLN A 249 -9.81 -18.92 6.84
C GLN A 249 -11.27 -19.26 7.17
N SER A 250 -11.82 -18.67 8.24
CA SER A 250 -13.23 -18.81 8.58
C SER A 250 -14.11 -18.23 7.47
N ILE A 251 -15.10 -18.99 7.02
CA ILE A 251 -16.02 -18.59 5.94
C ILE A 251 -16.93 -17.43 6.38
N ASP A 252 -17.26 -17.35 7.68
CA ASP A 252 -18.22 -16.37 8.21
C ASP A 252 -17.60 -15.00 8.54
N THR A 253 -16.27 -14.92 8.62
CA THR A 253 -15.55 -13.69 8.95
C THR A 253 -14.51 -13.42 7.89
N VAL A 254 -14.88 -12.54 6.95
CA VAL A 254 -14.00 -12.09 5.88
C VAL A 254 -13.53 -10.68 6.18
N LEU A 255 -12.23 -10.52 6.46
CA LEU A 255 -11.59 -9.21 6.47
C LEU A 255 -11.27 -8.81 5.03
N GLN A 256 -11.77 -7.65 4.62
CA GLN A 256 -11.46 -7.11 3.30
C GLN A 256 -10.22 -6.22 3.43
N ILE A 257 -9.10 -6.67 2.90
CA ILE A 257 -7.92 -5.82 2.73
C ILE A 257 -8.06 -5.18 1.36
N LYS A 258 -8.40 -3.89 1.37
CA LYS A 258 -8.57 -3.14 0.14
C LYS A 258 -7.30 -2.33 -0.11
N PHE A 259 -6.79 -2.48 -1.32
CA PHE A 259 -5.69 -1.68 -1.86
C PHE A 259 -6.28 -0.66 -2.85
N SER A 260 -5.66 0.51 -3.05
CA SER A 260 -5.94 1.35 -4.20
C SER A 260 -5.63 0.52 -5.43
N ALA A 261 -6.54 0.60 -6.39
CA ALA A 261 -6.48 -0.11 -7.66
C ALA A 261 -5.25 0.23 -8.52
N LYS A 262 -4.35 1.09 -8.04
CA LYS A 262 -3.03 1.22 -8.62
C LYS A 262 -2.14 0.07 -8.18
N TRP A 263 -1.71 -0.74 -9.15
CA TRP A 263 -0.65 -1.77 -9.19
C TRP A 263 0.70 -1.41 -8.52
N GLU A 264 0.76 -0.32 -7.76
CA GLU A 264 1.94 0.50 -7.53
C GLU A 264 2.16 0.82 -6.05
N ASN A 265 1.29 0.34 -5.16
CA ASN A 265 1.39 0.61 -3.71
C ASN A 265 2.01 -0.53 -2.91
N TYR A 266 2.60 -1.50 -3.62
CA TYR A 266 3.37 -2.54 -2.99
C TYR A 266 4.81 -2.07 -2.79
N PRO A 267 5.38 -2.14 -1.58
CA PRO A 267 6.81 -2.33 -1.49
C PRO A 267 7.08 -3.66 -2.19
N ARG A 268 7.53 -3.64 -3.47
CA ARG A 268 7.67 -4.83 -4.36
C ARG A 268 7.84 -6.10 -3.53
N LEU A 269 6.71 -6.78 -3.30
CA LEU A 269 6.68 -7.95 -2.43
C LEU A 269 7.58 -8.97 -3.10
N SER A 270 8.41 -9.65 -2.30
CA SER A 270 9.27 -10.71 -2.80
C SER A 270 8.44 -11.70 -3.64
N LEU A 271 8.70 -11.70 -4.95
CA LEU A 271 7.98 -12.46 -5.99
C LEU A 271 7.98 -13.95 -5.62
N LEU A 272 6.80 -14.56 -5.44
CA LEU A 272 6.68 -16.00 -5.17
C LEU A 272 6.57 -16.86 -6.43
N GLY A 273 6.55 -16.24 -7.62
CA GLY A 273 6.63 -16.95 -8.89
C GLY A 273 5.95 -16.20 -10.04
N GLU A 274 6.53 -16.30 -11.22
CA GLU A 274 5.92 -15.88 -12.48
C GLU A 274 5.19 -17.08 -13.09
N LYS A 275 3.89 -16.96 -13.35
CA LYS A 275 3.18 -17.93 -14.20
C LYS A 275 2.84 -17.25 -15.52
N TYR A 276 3.38 -17.80 -16.61
CA TYR A 276 3.00 -17.42 -17.95
C TYR A 276 1.73 -18.17 -18.34
N GLU A 277 0.61 -17.45 -18.47
CA GLU A 277 -0.63 -17.96 -19.07
C GLU A 277 -1.16 -16.95 -20.09
N GLY A 278 -1.41 -17.40 -21.32
CA GLY A 278 -2.05 -16.57 -22.34
C GLY A 278 -1.24 -15.38 -22.85
N GLY A 279 0.08 -15.33 -22.63
CA GLY A 279 0.93 -14.19 -23.00
C GLY A 279 1.01 -13.09 -21.94
N TYR A 280 0.41 -13.31 -20.76
CA TYR A 280 0.48 -12.42 -19.61
C TYR A 280 1.31 -13.05 -18.49
N ILE A 281 2.14 -12.25 -17.83
CA ILE A 281 2.85 -12.64 -16.60
C ILE A 281 1.89 -12.37 -15.44
N TRP A 282 1.31 -13.42 -14.88
CA TRP A 282 0.60 -13.32 -13.62
C TRP A 282 1.63 -13.29 -12.48
N GLN A 283 1.79 -12.12 -11.87
CA GLN A 283 2.62 -11.95 -10.68
C GLN A 283 1.77 -12.26 -9.45
N TYR A 284 2.06 -13.36 -8.77
CA TYR A 284 1.41 -13.67 -7.49
C TYR A 284 2.13 -12.92 -6.37
N GLU A 285 1.52 -11.85 -5.91
CA GLU A 285 2.02 -11.01 -4.81
C GLU A 285 1.89 -11.76 -3.48
N ALA A 286 2.96 -11.79 -2.68
CA ALA A 286 2.90 -12.32 -1.33
C ALA A 286 1.99 -11.43 -0.47
N LYS A 287 0.83 -11.93 -0.04
CA LYS A 287 -0.08 -11.13 0.80
C LYS A 287 0.65 -10.66 2.07
N PRO A 288 0.65 -9.35 2.39
CA PRO A 288 1.27 -8.88 3.62
C PRO A 288 0.60 -9.52 4.85
N GLN A 289 1.39 -9.80 5.87
CA GLN A 289 0.93 -10.42 7.10
C GLN A 289 0.42 -9.35 8.07
N TYR A 290 -0.91 -9.26 8.22
CA TYR A 290 -1.55 -8.33 9.16
C TYR A 290 -1.88 -8.94 10.53
N TYR A 291 -1.57 -10.23 10.74
CA TYR A 291 -1.73 -10.93 12.00
C TYR A 291 -0.61 -11.94 12.22
N GLY A 292 -0.18 -12.12 13.46
CA GLY A 292 0.78 -13.17 13.79
C GLY A 292 0.92 -13.44 15.27
N LYS A 293 1.78 -14.41 15.58
CA LYS A 293 2.15 -14.80 16.94
C LYS A 293 3.64 -14.54 17.15
N ILE A 294 4.01 -14.10 18.34
CA ILE A 294 5.40 -13.95 18.78
C ILE A 294 5.58 -14.92 19.95
N LEU A 295 6.41 -15.94 19.78
CA LEU A 295 6.62 -16.94 20.83
C LEU A 295 7.32 -16.32 22.05
N ALA A 296 7.33 -17.05 23.16
CA ALA A 296 8.04 -16.64 24.37
C ALA A 296 9.54 -16.48 24.07
N GLY A 297 10.12 -15.31 24.41
CA GLY A 297 11.52 -14.99 24.14
C GLY A 297 11.83 -14.56 22.71
N ASP A 298 10.87 -14.65 21.79
CA ASP A 298 11.07 -14.28 20.38
C ASP A 298 10.79 -12.79 20.12
N SER A 299 11.13 -12.37 18.90
CA SER A 299 10.82 -11.03 18.41
C SER A 299 10.25 -11.05 17.01
N VAL A 300 9.50 -10.01 16.67
CA VAL A 300 9.08 -9.70 15.31
C VAL A 300 9.53 -8.29 14.96
N GLN A 301 9.88 -8.07 13.69
CA GLN A 301 10.29 -6.78 13.16
C GLN A 301 9.57 -6.50 11.84
N THR A 302 9.39 -5.21 11.52
CA THR A 302 9.02 -4.78 10.18
C THR A 302 9.89 -5.41 9.10
N SER A 303 9.24 -5.77 8.01
CA SER A 303 9.87 -6.24 6.77
C SER A 303 8.96 -5.94 5.59
N ASP A 304 9.38 -6.33 4.39
CA ASP A 304 8.53 -6.36 3.19
C ASP A 304 7.24 -7.18 3.41
N LYS A 305 7.27 -8.20 4.26
CA LYS A 305 6.12 -9.07 4.56
C LYS A 305 5.26 -8.59 5.73
N ILE A 306 5.81 -7.77 6.63
CA ILE A 306 5.14 -7.28 7.84
C ILE A 306 5.13 -5.75 7.82
N PRO A 307 4.14 -5.12 7.16
CA PRO A 307 4.16 -3.69 6.89
C PRO A 307 3.53 -2.90 8.05
N PHE A 308 4.32 -2.61 9.10
CA PHE A 308 3.88 -1.68 10.15
C PHE A 308 3.72 -0.23 9.64
N ILE A 309 4.17 0.05 8.40
CA ILE A 309 3.72 1.16 7.56
C ILE A 309 3.31 0.57 6.21
N ASN A 310 2.05 0.72 5.82
CA ASN A 310 1.52 0.13 4.58
C ASN A 310 0.91 1.18 3.63
N HIS A 311 0.64 2.39 4.09
CA HIS A 311 -0.11 3.43 3.37
C HIS A 311 0.78 4.50 2.73
N VAL A 312 2.06 4.19 2.60
CA VAL A 312 2.99 5.02 1.84
C VAL A 312 2.78 4.68 0.37
N CYS A 313 2.47 5.68 -0.45
CA CYS A 313 2.29 5.46 -1.88
C CYS A 313 3.67 5.23 -2.50
N TYR A 314 3.93 4.00 -2.97
CA TYR A 314 5.25 3.59 -3.45
C TYR A 314 5.48 3.92 -4.93
N SER A 315 4.44 4.18 -5.73
CA SER A 315 4.60 4.75 -7.07
C SER A 315 3.37 5.55 -7.55
N PHE A 316 3.64 6.66 -8.26
CA PHE A 316 2.77 7.52 -9.10
C PHE A 316 1.54 8.23 -8.51
N TYR A 317 1.54 9.57 -8.54
CA TYR A 317 0.45 10.43 -9.06
C TYR A 317 0.99 11.84 -9.30
N CYS A 318 0.56 12.46 -10.41
CA CYS A 318 0.79 13.87 -10.73
C CYS A 318 0.16 14.77 -9.64
N ASP A 319 0.95 15.14 -8.64
CA ASP A 319 0.62 16.22 -7.70
C ASP A 319 1.12 17.58 -8.23
N LYS A 320 0.82 17.86 -9.51
CA LYS A 320 0.84 19.22 -10.07
C LYS A 320 -0.49 19.49 -10.74
#